data_AF-A0A6H1Z880-F1
#
_entry.id   AF-A0A6H1Z880-F1
#
_cell.length_a   1.000
_cell.length_b   1.000
_cell.length_c   1.000
_cell.angle_alpha   90.00
_cell.angle_beta   90.00
_cell.angle_gamma   90.00
#
_symmetry.space_group_name_H-M   'P 1'
#
loop_
_entity.id
_entity.type
_entity.pdbx_description
1 polymer ?
#
loop_
_entity_poly.entity_id
_entity_poly.type
_entity_poly.pdbx_seq_one_letter_code
_entity_poly.pdbx_strand_id
1 'polypeptide(L)'
;MANSFTGNPVVLDTFTSAIDVCSSLGFSTGTPLKVKSIEWQTPTSTAHTAAITDAVGGNAIFGEQCTTANQSIIKYFDGYIKNLCIAISGVGSGKIIIHLA
;
A
#
# COMPACT_ATOMS: atom_id res chain seq x y z
N MET A 1 15.43 -5.85 2.45
CA MET A 1 15.02 -5.84 1.04
C MET A 1 14.48 -4.44 0.73
N ALA A 2 14.48 -3.99 -0.52
CA ALA A 2 14.17 -2.60 -0.88
C ALA A 2 12.82 -2.49 -1.59
N ASN A 3 12.21 -1.31 -1.55
CA ASN A 3 11.01 -1.02 -2.33
C ASN A 3 11.30 -1.14 -3.83
N SER A 4 10.36 -1.70 -4.58
CA SER A 4 10.40 -1.85 -6.03
C SER A 4 9.21 -1.14 -6.66
N PHE A 5 9.48 -0.06 -7.38
CA PHE A 5 8.49 0.74 -8.10
C PHE A 5 8.54 0.50 -9.61
N THR A 6 9.52 -0.23 -10.13
CA THR A 6 9.70 -0.38 -11.59
C THR A 6 8.86 -1.49 -12.22
N GLY A 7 8.08 -2.23 -11.43
CA GLY A 7 7.31 -3.39 -11.87
C GLY A 7 5.84 -3.37 -11.45
N ASN A 8 5.06 -4.27 -12.05
CA ASN A 8 3.73 -4.63 -11.60
C ASN A 8 3.78 -6.11 -11.15
N PRO A 9 3.68 -6.41 -9.84
CA PRO A 9 3.26 -5.49 -8.79
C PRO A 9 4.37 -4.55 -8.28
N VAL A 10 3.94 -3.41 -7.73
CA VAL A 10 4.77 -2.55 -6.89
C VAL A 10 4.93 -3.23 -5.54
N VAL A 11 6.16 -3.34 -5.04
CA VAL A 11 6.46 -4.04 -3.78
C VAL A 11 7.11 -3.07 -2.81
N LEU A 12 6.54 -2.96 -1.62
CA LEU A 12 6.99 -2.06 -0.58
C LEU A 12 7.26 -2.90 0.67
N ASP A 13 8.52 -3.03 1.07
CA ASP A 13 8.96 -3.92 2.18
C ASP A 13 9.60 -3.13 3.34
N THR A 14 10.19 -1.97 3.06
CA THR A 14 10.81 -1.11 4.08
C THR A 14 10.63 0.36 3.71
N PHE A 15 9.94 1.14 4.54
CA PHE A 15 9.78 2.58 4.32
C PHE A 15 10.22 3.35 5.56
N THR A 16 11.15 4.28 5.37
CA THR A 16 11.60 5.22 6.41
C THR A 16 10.92 6.59 6.27
N SER A 17 10.21 6.81 5.17
CA SER A 17 9.46 8.02 4.83
C SER A 17 8.09 7.63 4.28
N ALA A 18 7.14 8.57 4.31
CA ALA A 18 5.86 8.37 3.65
C ALA A 18 6.12 8.15 2.15
N ILE A 19 5.35 7.27 1.53
CA ILE A 19 5.48 6.92 0.11
C ILE A 19 4.27 7.44 -0.64
N ASP A 20 4.52 8.36 -1.57
CA ASP A 20 3.61 8.64 -2.68
C ASP A 20 3.94 7.65 -3.81
N VAL A 21 3.05 6.69 -4.03
CA VAL A 21 3.26 5.63 -5.03
C VAL A 21 3.22 6.22 -6.45
N CYS A 22 2.36 7.21 -6.72
CA CYS A 22 2.25 7.83 -8.05
C CYS A 22 3.58 8.51 -8.42
N SER A 23 4.11 9.34 -7.51
CA SER A 23 5.37 10.05 -7.73
C SER A 23 6.56 9.08 -7.82
N SER A 24 6.55 8.01 -7.02
CA SER A 24 7.60 6.98 -7.05
C SER A 24 7.61 6.17 -8.36
N LEU A 25 6.47 6.09 -9.04
CA LEU A 25 6.32 5.52 -10.38
C LEU A 25 6.67 6.50 -11.52
N GLY A 26 7.00 7.75 -11.19
CA GLY A 26 7.31 8.81 -12.17
C GLY A 26 6.08 9.52 -12.74
N PHE A 27 4.88 9.27 -12.21
CA PHE A 27 3.68 10.03 -12.56
C PHE A 27 3.61 11.33 -11.76
N SER A 28 2.82 12.29 -12.23
CA SER A 28 2.52 13.49 -11.45
C SER A 28 1.75 13.11 -10.18
N THR A 29 2.03 13.79 -9.06
CA THR A 29 1.27 13.64 -7.81
C THR A 29 -0.23 13.82 -8.08
N GLY A 30 -1.06 12.92 -7.53
CA GLY A 30 -2.51 12.97 -7.77
C GLY A 30 -2.97 12.35 -9.09
N THR A 31 -2.07 11.73 -9.85
CA THR A 31 -2.45 10.93 -11.02
C THR A 31 -3.28 9.72 -10.55
N PRO A 32 -4.49 9.52 -11.07
CA PRO A 32 -5.28 8.35 -10.73
C PRO A 32 -4.61 7.06 -11.20
N LEU A 33 -4.35 6.15 -10.26
CA LEU A 33 -3.86 4.81 -10.54
C LEU A 33 -5.02 3.83 -10.58
N LYS A 34 -5.07 3.01 -11.64
CA LYS A 34 -5.97 1.87 -11.67
C LYS A 34 -5.35 0.74 -10.86
N VAL A 35 -5.91 0.49 -9.68
CA VAL A 35 -5.41 -0.53 -8.77
C VAL A 35 -6.35 -1.73 -8.85
N LYS A 36 -5.77 -2.92 -9.05
CA LYS A 36 -6.51 -4.19 -9.06
C LYS A 36 -6.63 -4.77 -7.65
N SER A 37 -5.53 -4.76 -6.91
CA SER A 37 -5.50 -5.22 -5.53
C SER A 37 -4.35 -4.60 -4.75
N ILE A 38 -4.55 -4.54 -3.44
CA ILE A 38 -3.51 -4.27 -2.47
C ILE A 38 -3.47 -5.47 -1.53
N GLU A 39 -2.30 -6.07 -1.39
CA GLU A 39 -2.03 -7.17 -0.47
C GLU A 39 -1.04 -6.73 0.60
N TRP A 40 -1.41 -6.93 1.85
CA TRP A 40 -0.50 -6.87 2.98
C TRP A 40 0.00 -8.28 3.29
N GLN A 41 1.25 -8.55 2.91
CA GLN A 41 1.85 -9.87 3.04
C GLN A 41 2.55 -10.07 4.38
N THR A 42 2.24 -11.22 4.98
CA THR A 42 2.93 -11.78 6.17
C THR A 42 3.11 -10.77 7.33
N PRO A 43 2.03 -10.14 7.82
CA PRO A 43 2.10 -9.36 9.05
C PRO A 43 2.51 -10.24 10.23
N THR A 44 3.47 -9.81 11.05
CA THR A 44 4.08 -10.68 12.06
C THR A 44 3.34 -10.72 13.41
N SER A 45 2.42 -9.78 13.66
CA SER A 45 1.74 -9.63 14.94
C SER A 45 0.34 -9.08 14.77
N THR A 46 -0.61 -9.53 15.61
CA THR A 46 -1.99 -9.04 15.64
C THR A 46 -2.14 -7.61 16.17
N ALA A 47 -1.08 -7.07 16.79
CA ALA A 47 -0.99 -5.66 17.16
C ALA A 47 -0.67 -4.75 15.96
N HIS A 48 -0.19 -5.30 14.85
CA HIS A 48 0.15 -4.50 13.68
C HIS A 48 -1.09 -4.19 12.84
N THR A 49 -1.04 -3.04 12.19
CA THR A 49 -2.03 -2.56 11.25
C THR A 49 -1.35 -2.16 9.94
N ALA A 50 -2.14 -2.10 8.87
CA ALA A 50 -1.76 -1.51 7.59
C ALA A 50 -2.81 -0.47 7.18
N ALA A 51 -2.37 0.78 7.08
CA ALA A 51 -3.16 1.95 6.73
C ALA A 51 -2.57 2.63 5.49
N ILE A 52 -3.37 2.68 4.43
CA ILE A 52 -3.04 3.27 3.13
C ILE A 52 -4.19 4.18 2.73
N THR A 53 -3.88 5.41 2.33
CA THR A 53 -4.88 6.46 2.11
C THR A 53 -4.87 6.97 0.67
N ASP A 54 -5.98 7.61 0.27
CA ASP A 54 -5.94 8.54 -0.85
C ASP A 54 -5.44 9.91 -0.35
N ALA A 55 -4.39 10.44 -0.95
CA ALA A 55 -3.80 11.70 -0.49
C ALA A 55 -4.57 12.97 -0.95
N VAL A 56 -5.72 12.83 -1.64
CA VAL A 56 -6.60 13.97 -1.98
C VAL A 56 -7.70 14.21 -0.92
N GLY A 57 -7.99 13.23 -0.06
CA GLY A 57 -8.99 13.38 1.01
C GLY A 57 -8.61 12.72 2.34
N GLY A 58 -7.47 12.03 2.41
CA GLY A 58 -7.08 11.26 3.59
C GLY A 58 -7.97 10.03 3.82
N ASN A 59 -8.76 9.62 2.82
CA ASN A 59 -9.69 8.51 3.00
C ASN A 59 -8.90 7.21 3.07
N ALA A 60 -9.22 6.37 4.05
CA ALA A 60 -8.63 5.04 4.14
C ALA A 60 -9.09 4.18 2.96
N ILE A 61 -8.14 3.76 2.13
CA ILE A 61 -8.36 2.85 1.01
C ILE A 61 -8.17 1.41 1.50
N PHE A 62 -7.16 1.22 2.33
CA PHE A 62 -6.79 -0.03 2.98
C PHE A 62 -6.52 0.28 4.44
N GLY A 63 -7.23 -0.38 5.35
CA GLY A 63 -7.20 -0.08 6.77
C GLY A 63 -7.45 -1.37 7.53
N GLU A 64 -6.46 -2.25 7.54
CA GLU A 64 -6.61 -3.62 8.03
C GLU A 64 -5.79 -3.83 9.30
N GLN A 65 -6.35 -4.58 10.24
CA GLN A 65 -5.65 -5.09 11.41
C GLN A 65 -5.26 -6.55 11.15
N CYS A 66 -4.05 -6.93 11.54
CA CYS A 66 -3.65 -8.33 11.50
C CYS A 66 -4.50 -9.13 12.49
N THR A 67 -5.27 -10.09 12.00
CA THR A 67 -6.09 -10.99 12.84
C THR A 67 -5.36 -12.28 13.18
N THR A 68 -4.52 -12.76 12.27
CA THR A 68 -3.67 -13.95 12.43
C THR A 68 -2.26 -13.63 12.00
N ALA A 69 -1.28 -13.87 12.87
CA ALA A 69 0.12 -13.67 12.53
C ALA A 69 0.53 -14.52 11.31
N ASN A 70 1.31 -13.92 10.42
CA ASN A 70 1.81 -14.43 9.16
C ASN A 70 0.74 -14.73 8.10
N GLN A 71 -0.51 -14.30 8.30
CA GLN A 71 -1.58 -14.43 7.30
C GLN A 71 -1.68 -13.15 6.45
N SER A 72 -1.53 -13.28 5.13
CA SER A 72 -1.72 -12.15 4.21
C SER A 72 -3.17 -11.69 4.17
N ILE A 73 -3.36 -10.38 4.00
CA ILE A 73 -4.68 -9.75 3.83
C ILE A 73 -4.70 -9.05 2.48
N ILE A 74 -5.69 -9.34 1.64
CA ILE A 74 -5.82 -8.76 0.30
C ILE A 74 -7.18 -8.08 0.13
N LYS A 75 -7.15 -6.89 -0.46
CA LYS A 75 -8.35 -6.15 -0.86
C LYS A 75 -8.30 -5.93 -2.36
N TYR A 76 -9.40 -6.27 -3.03
CA TYR A 76 -9.59 -6.03 -4.46
C TYR A 76 -10.32 -4.72 -4.67
N PHE A 77 -9.99 -4.04 -5.76
CA PHE A 77 -10.55 -2.74 -6.11
C PHE A 77 -11.11 -2.82 -7.54
N ASP A 78 -12.21 -2.12 -7.75
CA ASP A 78 -12.81 -1.93 -9.06
C ASP A 78 -12.93 -0.43 -9.36
N GLY A 79 -11.79 0.19 -9.72
CA GLY A 79 -11.76 1.62 -10.02
C GLY A 79 -10.37 2.26 -9.97
N TYR A 80 -10.39 3.59 -9.98
CA TYR A 80 -9.19 4.44 -9.92
C TYR A 80 -9.02 5.04 -8.53
N ILE A 81 -7.78 5.01 -8.03
CA ILE A 81 -7.35 5.68 -6.80
C ILE A 81 -6.57 6.92 -7.17
N LYS A 82 -7.04 8.10 -6.78
CA LYS A 82 -6.48 9.38 -7.23
C LYS A 82 -5.06 9.67 -6.72
N ASN A 83 -4.67 9.16 -5.55
CA ASN A 83 -3.30 9.32 -5.07
C ASN A 83 -2.99 8.30 -3.96
N LEU A 84 -2.30 7.20 -4.29
CA LEU A 84 -2.04 6.16 -3.31
C LEU A 84 -0.86 6.55 -2.41
N CYS A 85 -1.12 6.79 -1.13
CA CYS A 85 -0.11 7.22 -0.15
C CYS A 85 -0.04 6.25 1.03
N ILE A 86 1.19 5.95 1.47
CA ILE A 86 1.47 5.15 2.66
C ILE A 86 2.26 5.98 3.64
N ALA A 87 1.74 6.14 4.87
CA ALA A 87 2.46 6.84 5.92
C ALA A 87 3.66 6.02 6.44
N ILE A 88 4.66 6.68 7.04
CA ILE A 88 5.86 6.04 7.61
C ILE A 88 5.50 4.92 8.57
N SER A 89 4.56 5.20 9.47
CA SER A 89 4.04 4.26 10.47
C SER A 89 2.73 3.62 10.03
N GLY A 90 2.40 3.68 8.74
CA GLY A 90 1.16 3.14 8.21
C GLY A 90 1.12 1.62 8.25
N VAL A 91 2.28 0.94 8.26
CA VAL A 91 2.37 -0.53 8.25
C VAL A 91 3.30 -1.00 9.36
N GLY A 92 2.79 -1.79 10.30
CA GLY A 92 3.57 -2.24 11.46
C GLY A 92 4.61 -3.33 11.15
N SER A 93 4.37 -4.18 10.15
CA SER A 93 5.27 -5.26 9.72
C SER A 93 4.85 -5.84 8.39
N GLY A 94 5.65 -6.72 7.79
CA GLY A 94 5.32 -7.33 6.51
C GLY A 94 5.48 -6.32 5.38
N LYS A 95 4.98 -6.68 4.20
CA LYS A 95 5.16 -5.87 2.99
C LYS A 95 3.85 -5.60 2.30
N ILE A 96 3.78 -4.48 1.59
CA ILE A 96 2.64 -4.10 0.77
C ILE A 96 2.96 -4.44 -0.68
N ILE A 97 2.06 -5.16 -1.33
CA ILE A 97 2.09 -5.47 -2.76
C ILE A 97 0.89 -4.80 -3.40
N ILE A 98 1.14 -3.95 -4.38
CA ILE A 98 0.10 -3.24 -5.13
C ILE A 98 0.11 -3.75 -6.56
N HIS A 99 -0.98 -4.38 -6.97
CA HIS A 99 -1.20 -4.77 -8.35
C HIS A 99 -1.89 -3.64 -9.09
N LEU A 100 -1.19 -3.09 -10.08
CA LEU A 100 -1.77 -2.13 -11.01
C LEU A 100 -2.53 -2.87 -12.12
N ALA A 101 -3.51 -2.22 -12.74
CA ALA A 101 -4.32 -2.77 -13.83
C ALA A 101 -3.99 -2.13 -15.18
#